data_AF-A0A944BA09-F1
#
_entry.id   AF-A0A944BA09-F1
#
_cell.length_a   1.000
_cell.length_b   1.000
_cell.length_c   1.000
_cell.angle_alpha   90.00
_cell.angle_beta   90.00
_cell.angle_gamma   90.00
#
_symmetry.space_group_name_H-M   'P 1'
#
loop_
_entity.id
_entity.type
_entity.pdbx_description
1 polymer ?
#
loop_
_entity_poly.entity_id
_entity_poly.type
_entity_poly.pdbx_seq_one_letter_code
_entity_poly.pdbx_strand_id
1 'polypeptide(L)'
;MKQEEIEKIKCFLDLYNPQRTVEMALTSGIKAAAQHNSLYTPNIDNKSEILDYWKSQLQCIGVKYFESQQTEEQFKSDFLLLQSNMNTMFPKAFKSKQYVNNPGFRISHAQKSLSVYLKHMWCIKVEQYFDNKSKNIVPEYPICPMDRTILRLVNCPNPKWVHINTMDEYNEKLEFIKTAAKKENKSLAMWELMAF
;
A
#
# COMPACT_ATOMS: atom_id res chain seq x y z
N MET A 1 -7.82 15.19 14.83
CA MET A 1 -6.38 15.01 14.57
C MET A 1 -5.64 16.06 15.36
N LYS A 2 -4.53 15.66 16.00
CA LYS A 2 -3.64 16.56 16.74
C LYS A 2 -2.75 17.32 15.75
N GLN A 3 -2.23 18.48 16.15
CA GLN A 3 -1.35 19.31 15.32
C GLN A 3 -0.11 18.54 14.81
N GLU A 4 0.51 17.75 15.69
CA GLU A 4 1.66 16.89 15.37
C GLU A 4 1.35 15.89 14.23
N GLU A 5 0.15 15.30 14.23
CA GLU A 5 -0.28 14.34 13.19
C GLU A 5 -0.42 15.05 11.83
N ILE A 6 -0.90 16.29 11.83
CA ILE A 6 -1.01 17.12 10.61
C ILE A 6 0.37 17.47 10.08
N GLU A 7 1.30 17.84 10.95
CA GLU A 7 2.69 18.14 10.57
C GLU A 7 3.39 16.92 9.98
N LYS A 8 3.14 15.73 10.54
CA LYS A 8 3.63 14.46 9.98
C LYS A 8 3.06 14.16 8.60
N ILE A 9 1.76 14.39 8.39
CA ILE A 9 1.13 14.27 7.06
C ILE A 9 1.79 15.21 6.06
N LYS A 10 2.00 16.48 6.41
CA LYS A 10 2.64 17.47 5.54
C LYS A 10 4.08 17.08 5.20
N CYS A 11 4.86 16.68 6.20
CA CYS A 11 6.23 16.19 6.01
C CYS A 11 6.30 14.98 5.07
N PHE A 12 5.39 14.01 5.24
CA PHE A 12 5.29 12.87 4.34
C PHE A 12 4.98 13.31 2.89
N LEU A 13 4.04 14.24 2.69
CA LEU A 13 3.73 14.75 1.36
C LEU A 13 4.89 15.52 0.75
N ASP A 14 5.54 16.41 1.49
CA ASP A 14 6.69 17.17 0.99
C ASP A 14 7.84 16.26 0.52
N LEU A 15 8.06 15.15 1.22
CA LEU A 15 9.11 14.18 0.88
C LEU A 15 8.72 13.27 -0.28
N TYR A 16 7.49 12.75 -0.30
CA TYR A 16 7.12 11.62 -1.17
C TYR A 16 6.09 11.97 -2.25
N ASN A 17 5.36 13.09 -2.12
CA ASN A 17 4.42 13.59 -3.12
C ASN A 17 4.29 15.13 -3.05
N PRO A 18 5.39 15.88 -3.30
CA PRO A 18 5.42 17.34 -3.16
C PRO A 18 4.42 18.06 -4.08
N GLN A 19 3.99 17.42 -5.17
CA GLN A 19 3.03 17.99 -6.11
C GLN A 19 1.58 17.62 -5.77
N ARG A 20 1.36 16.79 -4.75
CA ARG A 20 0.03 16.34 -4.28
C ARG A 20 -0.82 15.73 -5.40
N THR A 21 -0.20 14.96 -6.29
CA THR A 21 -0.89 14.39 -7.46
C THR A 21 -1.25 12.93 -7.27
N VAL A 22 -2.35 12.53 -7.90
CA VAL A 22 -2.76 11.12 -8.03
C VAL A 22 -1.69 10.33 -8.78
N GLU A 23 -1.09 10.92 -9.82
CA GLU A 23 -0.07 10.25 -10.64
C GLU A 23 1.19 9.89 -9.83
N MET A 24 1.66 10.79 -8.94
CA MET A 24 2.74 10.47 -8.02
C MET A 24 2.33 9.38 -7.03
N ALA A 25 1.11 9.42 -6.49
CA ALA A 25 0.60 8.40 -5.57
C ALA A 25 0.60 7.01 -6.20
N LEU A 26 0.09 6.91 -7.45
CA LEU A 26 0.06 5.69 -8.25
C LEU A 26 1.47 5.17 -8.53
N THR A 27 2.36 6.06 -8.99
CA THR A 27 3.75 5.71 -9.29
C THR A 27 4.52 5.27 -8.05
N SER A 28 4.33 5.95 -6.91
CA SER A 28 4.92 5.57 -5.62
C SER A 28 4.44 4.21 -5.14
N GLY A 29 3.15 3.91 -5.28
CA GLY A 29 2.60 2.59 -4.97
C GLY A 29 3.29 1.47 -5.76
N ILE A 30 3.38 1.62 -7.08
CA ILE A 30 4.02 0.62 -7.95
C ILE A 30 5.52 0.49 -7.65
N LYS A 31 6.24 1.61 -7.50
CA LYS A 31 7.68 1.58 -7.15
C LYS A 31 7.91 0.87 -5.82
N ALA A 32 7.12 1.17 -4.80
CA ALA A 32 7.25 0.54 -3.50
C ALA A 32 7.03 -0.98 -3.55
N ALA A 33 6.17 -1.46 -4.45
CA ALA A 33 5.91 -2.88 -4.65
C ALA A 33 6.99 -3.60 -5.49
N ALA A 34 7.54 -2.95 -6.52
CA ALA A 34 8.33 -3.61 -7.57
C ALA A 34 9.80 -3.16 -7.68
N GLN A 35 10.22 -2.06 -7.06
CA GLN A 35 11.59 -1.53 -7.25
C GLN A 35 12.67 -2.43 -6.66
N HIS A 36 12.41 -2.95 -5.45
CA HIS A 36 13.35 -3.83 -4.73
C HIS A 36 12.91 -5.29 -4.73
N ASN A 37 11.89 -5.62 -5.52
CA ASN A 37 11.34 -6.96 -5.63
C ASN A 37 11.45 -7.40 -7.08
N SER A 38 12.20 -8.47 -7.36
CA SER A 38 12.28 -9.02 -8.71
C SER A 38 10.92 -9.60 -9.06
N LEU A 39 10.09 -8.80 -9.71
CA LEU A 39 8.72 -9.14 -10.10
C LEU A 39 8.66 -9.59 -11.57
N TYR A 40 9.25 -8.80 -12.46
CA TYR A 40 9.09 -8.99 -13.90
C TYR A 40 9.98 -10.12 -14.45
N THR A 41 9.49 -10.77 -15.50
CA THR A 41 10.31 -11.63 -16.36
C THR A 41 11.39 -10.78 -17.06
N PRO A 42 12.61 -11.31 -17.24
CA PRO A 42 13.65 -10.60 -17.98
C PRO A 42 13.18 -10.22 -19.39
N ASN A 43 13.60 -9.03 -19.87
CA ASN A 43 13.30 -8.52 -21.22
C ASN A 43 11.80 -8.41 -21.53
N ILE A 44 11.03 -7.83 -20.61
CA ILE A 44 9.59 -7.63 -20.82
C ILE A 44 9.31 -6.47 -21.78
N ASP A 45 8.73 -6.76 -22.94
CA ASP A 45 8.52 -5.80 -24.03
C ASP A 45 7.35 -4.83 -23.78
N ASN A 46 6.33 -5.25 -23.04
CA ASN A 46 5.10 -4.48 -22.81
C ASN A 46 5.03 -3.86 -21.40
N LYS A 47 6.16 -3.42 -20.86
CA LYS A 47 6.23 -2.89 -19.48
C LYS A 47 5.31 -1.68 -19.26
N SER A 48 5.21 -0.77 -20.22
CA SER A 48 4.34 0.41 -20.13
C SER A 48 2.87 0.02 -19.96
N GLU A 49 2.38 -0.88 -20.82
CA GLU A 49 1.01 -1.42 -20.75
C GLU A 49 0.70 -2.04 -19.39
N ILE A 50 1.64 -2.80 -18.83
CA ILE A 50 1.48 -3.40 -17.50
C ILE A 50 1.37 -2.34 -16.42
N LEU A 51 2.20 -1.29 -16.49
CA LEU A 51 2.17 -0.20 -15.53
C LEU A 51 0.87 0.59 -15.63
N ASP A 52 0.43 0.92 -16.84
CA ASP A 52 -0.82 1.66 -17.06
C ASP A 52 -2.04 0.87 -16.58
N TYR A 53 -2.08 -0.43 -16.87
CA TYR A 53 -3.12 -1.31 -16.34
C TYR A 53 -3.07 -1.36 -14.81
N TRP A 54 -1.90 -1.55 -14.20
CA TRP A 54 -1.77 -1.56 -12.73
C TRP A 54 -2.26 -0.24 -12.11
N LYS A 55 -1.88 0.91 -12.68
CA LYS A 55 -2.36 2.22 -12.24
C LYS A 55 -3.88 2.31 -12.30
N SER A 56 -4.49 1.88 -13.42
CA SER A 56 -5.95 1.89 -13.56
C SER A 56 -6.65 1.01 -12.53
N GLN A 57 -6.09 -0.16 -12.20
CA GLN A 57 -6.63 -1.05 -11.18
C GLN A 57 -6.55 -0.42 -9.78
N LEU A 58 -5.40 0.18 -9.43
CA LEU A 58 -5.23 0.90 -8.16
C LEU A 58 -6.24 2.04 -8.04
N GLN A 59 -6.40 2.83 -9.09
CA GLN A 59 -7.34 3.94 -9.11
C GLN A 59 -8.78 3.46 -8.95
N CYS A 60 -9.20 2.46 -9.72
CA CYS A 60 -10.55 1.88 -9.68
C CYS A 60 -10.89 1.34 -8.29
N ILE A 61 -10.00 0.54 -7.70
CA ILE A 61 -10.16 0.00 -6.34
C ILE A 61 -10.17 1.13 -5.30
N GLY A 62 -9.33 2.15 -5.49
CA GLY A 62 -9.17 3.25 -4.53
C GLY A 62 -10.39 4.14 -4.35
N VAL A 63 -11.24 4.29 -5.37
CA VAL A 63 -12.40 5.22 -5.34
C VAL A 63 -13.22 5.07 -4.06
N LYS A 64 -13.57 3.83 -3.69
CA LYS A 64 -14.42 3.60 -2.51
C LYS A 64 -13.77 4.00 -1.17
N TYR A 65 -12.44 3.95 -1.07
CA TYR A 65 -11.72 4.41 0.13
C TYR A 65 -11.80 5.92 0.33
N PHE A 66 -12.15 6.65 -0.73
CA PHE A 66 -12.30 8.10 -0.70
C PHE A 66 -13.71 8.55 -0.41
N GLU A 67 -14.68 7.65 -0.55
CA GLU A 67 -16.11 7.89 -0.38
C GLU A 67 -16.61 7.44 0.98
N SER A 68 -16.07 6.34 1.53
CA SER A 68 -16.52 5.78 2.79
C SER A 68 -15.43 5.01 3.52
N GLN A 69 -15.60 4.88 4.84
CA GLN A 69 -14.70 4.09 5.68
C GLN A 69 -14.76 2.61 5.29
N GLN A 70 -13.62 2.08 4.85
CA GLN A 70 -13.49 0.66 4.52
C GLN A 70 -12.96 -0.13 5.73
N THR A 71 -13.19 -1.45 5.73
CA THR A 71 -12.68 -2.37 6.75
C THR A 71 -11.37 -3.03 6.32
N GLU A 72 -10.69 -3.67 7.27
CA GLU A 72 -9.51 -4.49 6.98
C GLU A 72 -9.84 -5.66 6.05
N GLU A 73 -10.98 -6.32 6.24
CA GLU A 73 -11.46 -7.42 5.41
C GLU A 73 -11.69 -6.97 3.97
N GLN A 74 -12.24 -5.77 3.79
CA GLN A 74 -12.42 -5.19 2.46
C GLN A 74 -11.07 -4.93 1.79
N PHE A 75 -10.09 -4.39 2.52
CA PHE A 75 -8.73 -4.22 2.01
C PHE A 75 -8.10 -5.55 1.58
N LYS A 76 -8.31 -6.63 2.35
CA LYS A 76 -7.86 -7.97 1.99
C LYS A 76 -8.50 -8.46 0.69
N SER A 77 -9.81 -8.31 0.57
CA SER A 77 -10.53 -8.64 -0.67
C SER A 77 -10.00 -7.85 -1.87
N ASP A 78 -9.69 -6.58 -1.67
CA ASP A 78 -9.27 -5.68 -2.75
C ASP A 78 -7.88 -5.96 -3.27
N PHE A 79 -6.91 -6.22 -2.40
CA PHE A 79 -5.59 -6.60 -2.91
C PHE A 79 -5.60 -7.99 -3.53
N LEU A 80 -6.48 -8.91 -3.10
CA LEU A 80 -6.66 -10.21 -3.75
C LEU A 80 -7.28 -10.04 -5.15
N LEU A 81 -8.25 -9.12 -5.29
CA LEU A 81 -8.79 -8.75 -6.60
C LEU A 81 -7.71 -8.16 -7.50
N LEU A 82 -6.92 -7.20 -7.00
CA LEU A 82 -5.78 -6.65 -7.73
C LEU A 82 -4.81 -7.75 -8.17
N GLN A 83 -4.47 -8.67 -7.26
CA GLN A 83 -3.59 -9.79 -7.54
C GLN A 83 -4.14 -10.66 -8.68
N SER A 84 -5.42 -11.00 -8.63
CA SER A 84 -6.10 -11.82 -9.64
C SER A 84 -6.11 -11.11 -10.99
N ASN A 85 -6.47 -9.82 -11.02
CA ASN A 85 -6.56 -9.02 -12.25
C ASN A 85 -5.20 -8.91 -12.94
N MET A 86 -4.14 -8.62 -12.18
CA MET A 86 -2.78 -8.54 -12.72
C MET A 86 -2.32 -9.88 -13.31
N ASN A 87 -2.53 -10.99 -12.59
CA ASN A 87 -2.14 -12.31 -13.07
C ASN A 87 -2.96 -12.78 -14.28
N THR A 88 -4.23 -12.40 -14.36
CA THR A 88 -5.13 -12.73 -15.48
C THR A 88 -4.76 -11.95 -16.73
N MET A 89 -4.51 -10.66 -16.60
CA MET A 89 -4.17 -9.79 -17.72
C MET A 89 -2.75 -10.06 -18.25
N PHE A 90 -1.79 -10.35 -17.35
CA PHE A 90 -0.39 -10.53 -17.71
C PHE A 90 0.24 -11.81 -17.16
N PRO A 91 -0.27 -13.01 -17.54
CA PRO A 91 0.13 -14.29 -16.96
C PRO A 91 1.60 -14.67 -17.22
N LYS A 92 2.23 -14.04 -18.22
CA LYS A 92 3.65 -14.27 -18.57
C LYS A 92 4.59 -13.20 -18.04
N ALA A 93 4.07 -12.09 -17.51
CA ALA A 93 4.87 -10.94 -17.11
C ALA A 93 5.63 -11.14 -15.79
N PHE A 94 5.09 -11.98 -14.90
CA PHE A 94 5.50 -12.03 -13.49
C PHE A 94 6.25 -13.32 -13.12
N LYS A 95 7.05 -13.85 -14.04
CA LYS A 95 7.85 -15.08 -13.84
C LYS A 95 9.30 -14.73 -13.52
N SER A 96 9.49 -14.11 -12.36
CA SER A 96 10.82 -13.83 -11.82
C SER A 96 11.54 -15.12 -11.41
N LYS A 97 12.84 -15.19 -11.71
CA LYS A 97 13.72 -16.33 -11.35
C LYS A 97 13.81 -16.59 -9.83
N GLN A 98 13.46 -15.60 -9.01
CA GLN A 98 13.46 -15.71 -7.56
C GLN A 98 12.34 -16.59 -7.01
N TYR A 99 11.29 -16.86 -7.80
CA TYR A 99 10.07 -17.54 -7.37
C TYR A 99 9.76 -18.74 -8.26
N VAL A 100 10.43 -19.87 -7.98
CA VAL A 100 10.23 -21.12 -8.72
C VAL A 100 8.85 -21.72 -8.43
N ASN A 101 8.41 -21.67 -7.17
CA ASN A 101 7.07 -22.11 -6.74
C ASN A 101 6.16 -20.88 -6.60
N ASN A 102 5.04 -20.88 -7.33
CA ASN A 102 4.10 -19.74 -7.46
C ASN A 102 4.74 -18.46 -8.02
N PRO A 103 5.31 -18.50 -9.25
CA PRO A 103 5.66 -17.28 -9.97
C PRO A 103 4.37 -16.50 -10.28
N GLY A 104 4.38 -15.19 -10.07
CA GLY A 104 3.22 -14.36 -10.33
C GLY A 104 3.29 -13.02 -9.63
N PHE A 105 2.31 -12.18 -9.95
CA PHE A 105 2.00 -11.01 -9.14
C PHE A 105 1.50 -11.50 -7.78
N ARG A 106 2.33 -11.36 -6.74
CA ARG A 106 2.06 -11.89 -5.39
C ARG A 106 1.18 -10.96 -4.55
N ILE A 107 0.57 -11.51 -3.50
CA ILE A 107 -0.13 -10.73 -2.46
C ILE A 107 0.74 -9.58 -1.94
N SER A 108 2.04 -9.83 -1.73
CA SER A 108 2.99 -8.80 -1.28
C SER A 108 3.00 -7.56 -2.20
N HIS A 109 2.99 -7.75 -3.52
CA HIS A 109 2.96 -6.65 -4.49
C HIS A 109 1.61 -5.92 -4.48
N ALA A 110 0.53 -6.68 -4.43
CA ALA A 110 -0.82 -6.14 -4.42
C ALA A 110 -1.05 -5.27 -3.18
N GLN A 111 -0.82 -5.82 -1.98
CA GLN A 111 -1.01 -5.09 -0.74
C GLN A 111 -0.09 -3.87 -0.65
N LYS A 112 1.19 -3.99 -1.06
CA LYS A 112 2.15 -2.89 -0.93
C LYS A 112 1.82 -1.74 -1.86
N SER A 113 1.45 -2.04 -3.10
CA SER A 113 1.08 -0.99 -4.06
C SER A 113 -0.21 -0.29 -3.66
N LEU A 114 -1.23 -1.05 -3.25
CA LEU A 114 -2.51 -0.49 -2.82
C LEU A 114 -2.36 0.34 -1.55
N SER A 115 -1.71 -0.18 -0.51
CA SER A 115 -1.53 0.53 0.76
C SER A 115 -0.74 1.84 0.61
N VAL A 116 0.35 1.85 -0.16
CA VAL A 116 1.14 3.07 -0.40
C VAL A 116 0.34 4.10 -1.20
N TYR A 117 -0.36 3.66 -2.25
CA TYR A 117 -1.25 4.54 -3.01
C TYR A 117 -2.33 5.17 -2.10
N LEU A 118 -3.01 4.35 -1.29
CA LEU A 118 -4.04 4.82 -0.36
C LEU A 118 -3.47 5.77 0.71
N LYS A 119 -2.27 5.50 1.24
CA LYS A 119 -1.58 6.40 2.18
C LYS A 119 -1.39 7.79 1.58
N HIS A 120 -0.86 7.87 0.35
CA HIS A 120 -0.67 9.13 -0.35
C HIS A 120 -1.99 9.89 -0.54
N MET A 121 -3.01 9.20 -1.03
CA MET A 121 -4.30 9.81 -1.30
C MET A 121 -5.01 10.28 -0.02
N TRP A 122 -4.91 9.50 1.05
CA TRP A 122 -5.41 9.89 2.37
C TRP A 122 -4.69 11.14 2.88
N CYS A 123 -3.35 11.18 2.82
CA CYS A 123 -2.57 12.34 3.24
C CYS A 123 -2.93 13.60 2.44
N ILE A 124 -3.03 13.50 1.10
CA ILE A 124 -3.44 14.62 0.23
C ILE A 124 -4.81 15.15 0.65
N LYS A 125 -5.79 14.25 0.84
CA LYS A 125 -7.12 14.66 1.29
C LYS A 125 -7.03 15.37 2.63
N VAL A 126 -6.40 14.76 3.62
CA VAL A 126 -6.28 15.36 4.96
C VAL A 126 -5.69 16.76 4.91
N GLU A 127 -4.59 16.98 4.18
CA GLU A 127 -3.99 18.31 3.99
C GLU A 127 -5.01 19.32 3.41
N GLN A 128 -5.69 18.95 2.32
CA GLN A 128 -6.71 19.79 1.67
C GLN A 128 -7.90 20.12 2.59
N TYR A 129 -8.32 19.20 3.46
CA TYR A 129 -9.42 19.44 4.39
C TYR A 129 -9.05 20.42 5.50
N PHE A 130 -7.83 20.31 6.06
CA PHE A 130 -7.36 21.22 7.09
C PHE A 130 -7.17 22.64 6.57
N ASP A 131 -6.68 22.79 5.33
CA ASP A 131 -6.53 24.11 4.72
C ASP A 131 -7.90 24.77 4.43
N ASN A 132 -8.95 23.98 4.17
CA ASN A 132 -10.29 24.47 3.83
C ASN A 132 -11.27 24.60 5.03
N LYS A 133 -10.82 24.39 6.29
CA LYS A 133 -11.62 24.50 7.53
C LYS A 133 -12.97 23.74 7.53
N SER A 134 -13.14 22.73 6.67
CA SER A 134 -14.37 21.94 6.60
C SER A 134 -14.38 20.82 7.64
N LYS A 135 -15.51 20.63 8.34
CA LYS A 135 -15.68 19.70 9.48
C LYS A 135 -15.87 18.22 9.08
N ASN A 136 -15.73 17.85 7.81
CA ASN A 136 -15.93 16.46 7.40
C ASN A 136 -14.72 15.59 7.75
N ILE A 137 -14.99 14.42 8.34
CA ILE A 137 -13.99 13.41 8.67
C ILE A 137 -13.52 12.77 7.37
N VAL A 138 -12.22 12.83 7.09
CA VAL A 138 -11.61 12.07 6.00
C VAL A 138 -11.54 10.61 6.43
N PRO A 139 -12.17 9.67 5.72
CA PRO A 139 -12.05 8.24 6.04
C PRO A 139 -10.57 7.85 6.07
N GLU A 140 -10.16 7.20 7.15
CA GLU A 140 -8.80 6.69 7.29
C GLU A 140 -8.68 5.37 6.54
N TYR A 141 -7.57 5.13 5.85
CA TYR A 141 -7.36 3.83 5.22
C TYR A 141 -7.10 2.76 6.30
N PRO A 142 -7.72 1.57 6.21
CA PRO A 142 -7.85 0.65 7.36
C PRO A 142 -6.58 -0.14 7.70
N ILE A 143 -5.47 0.11 7.01
CA ILE A 143 -4.26 -0.70 7.06
C ILE A 143 -3.03 0.21 7.07
N CYS A 144 -1.83 -0.36 7.05
CA CYS A 144 -0.61 0.34 6.73
C CYS A 144 0.20 -0.44 5.67
N PRO A 145 1.15 0.19 4.97
CA PRO A 145 2.02 -0.51 4.05
C PRO A 145 2.91 -1.56 4.73
N MET A 146 2.68 -2.85 4.50
CA MET A 146 3.55 -3.88 5.07
C MET A 146 4.85 -4.01 4.26
N ASP A 147 5.97 -3.55 4.82
CA ASP A 147 7.31 -3.74 4.28
C ASP A 147 8.35 -4.16 5.32
N ARG A 148 9.61 -4.29 4.87
CA ARG A 148 10.71 -4.76 5.72
C ARG A 148 10.97 -3.82 6.89
N THR A 149 10.80 -2.53 6.71
CA THR A 149 11.10 -1.54 7.76
C THR A 149 10.02 -1.59 8.83
N ILE A 150 8.74 -1.65 8.43
CA ILE A 150 7.62 -1.85 9.35
C ILE A 150 7.75 -3.15 10.13
N LEU A 151 8.05 -4.25 9.45
CA LEU A 151 8.20 -5.56 10.09
C LEU A 151 9.40 -5.62 11.06
N ARG A 152 10.47 -4.87 10.78
CA ARG A 152 11.60 -4.73 11.71
C ARG A 152 11.23 -3.91 12.93
N LEU A 153 10.50 -2.81 12.75
CA LEU A 153 10.06 -1.94 13.84
C LEU A 153 9.24 -2.71 14.90
N VAL A 154 8.41 -3.65 14.44
CA VAL A 154 7.57 -4.50 15.31
C VAL A 154 8.26 -5.78 15.77
N ASN A 155 9.56 -5.93 15.52
CA ASN A 155 10.36 -7.11 15.83
C ASN A 155 9.77 -8.43 15.29
N CYS A 156 9.20 -8.40 14.08
CA CYS A 156 8.71 -9.61 13.42
C CYS A 156 9.90 -10.58 13.16
N PRO A 157 9.84 -11.84 13.62
CA PRO A 157 10.96 -12.79 13.51
C PRO A 157 11.50 -12.99 12.09
N ASN A 158 10.63 -12.90 11.08
CA ASN A 158 11.01 -12.96 9.67
C ASN A 158 10.46 -11.72 8.93
N PRO A 159 11.23 -10.61 8.81
CA PRO A 159 10.76 -9.38 8.21
C PRO A 159 10.77 -9.40 6.67
N LYS A 160 10.95 -10.56 6.05
CA LYS A 160 10.85 -10.70 4.59
C LYS A 160 9.38 -10.61 4.16
N TRP A 161 9.00 -9.50 3.55
CA TRP A 161 7.65 -9.27 3.04
C TRP A 161 7.48 -9.67 1.57
N VAL A 162 8.55 -9.56 0.76
CA VAL A 162 8.52 -9.77 -0.69
C VAL A 162 8.02 -11.16 -1.09
N HIS A 163 8.19 -12.17 -0.23
CA HIS A 163 7.78 -13.54 -0.49
C HIS A 163 6.34 -13.85 -0.06
N ILE A 164 5.64 -12.97 0.63
CA ILE A 164 4.27 -13.24 1.10
C ILE A 164 3.36 -13.51 -0.10
N ASN A 165 2.72 -14.68 -0.11
CA ASN A 165 1.75 -15.02 -1.15
C ASN A 165 0.54 -15.82 -0.66
N THR A 166 0.40 -16.01 0.65
CA THR A 166 -0.81 -16.57 1.26
C THR A 166 -1.41 -15.58 2.26
N MET A 167 -2.71 -15.72 2.52
CA MET A 167 -3.38 -14.92 3.53
C MET A 167 -2.90 -15.24 4.94
N ASP A 168 -2.51 -16.49 5.21
CA ASP A 168 -1.99 -16.89 6.52
C ASP A 168 -0.66 -16.19 6.83
N GLU A 169 0.28 -16.19 5.88
CA GLU A 169 1.56 -15.47 6.01
C GLU A 169 1.36 -13.96 6.19
N TYR A 170 0.38 -13.40 5.47
CA TYR A 170 0.02 -11.99 5.59
C TYR A 170 -0.57 -11.68 6.96
N ASN A 171 -1.56 -12.45 7.42
CA ASN A 171 -2.24 -12.25 8.69
C ASN A 171 -1.28 -12.41 9.87
N GLU A 172 -0.41 -13.42 9.85
CA GLU A 172 0.60 -13.63 10.90
C GLU A 172 1.44 -12.36 11.11
N LYS A 173 1.89 -11.73 10.01
CA LYS A 173 2.69 -10.50 10.06
C LYS A 173 1.87 -9.29 10.47
N LEU A 174 0.63 -9.21 10.03
CA LEU A 174 -0.28 -8.12 10.37
C LEU A 174 -0.56 -8.07 11.88
N GLU A 175 -0.62 -9.21 12.56
CA GLU A 175 -0.86 -9.26 14.01
C GLU A 175 0.27 -8.60 14.83
N PHE A 176 1.53 -8.69 14.39
CA PHE A 176 2.63 -7.95 15.02
C PHE A 176 2.42 -6.44 14.92
N ILE A 177 1.96 -5.97 13.75
CA ILE A 177 1.70 -4.56 13.49
C ILE A 177 0.52 -4.07 14.33
N LYS A 178 -0.59 -4.82 14.37
CA LYS A 178 -1.74 -4.53 15.22
C LYS A 178 -1.37 -4.44 16.69
N THR A 179 -0.54 -5.37 17.16
CA THR A 179 -0.07 -5.38 18.55
C THR A 179 0.72 -4.10 18.87
N ALA A 180 1.58 -3.63 17.96
CA ALA A 180 2.32 -2.39 18.14
C ALA A 180 1.39 -1.16 18.14
N ALA A 181 0.51 -1.03 17.15
CA ALA A 181 -0.44 0.07 17.05
C ALA A 181 -1.38 0.14 18.26
N LYS A 182 -1.87 -1.01 18.74
CA LYS A 182 -2.72 -1.10 19.92
C LYS A 182 -2.02 -0.65 21.21
N LYS A 183 -0.73 -0.95 21.38
CA LYS A 183 0.06 -0.49 22.54
C LYS A 183 0.14 1.04 22.61
N GLU A 184 0.10 1.70 21.46
CA GLU A 184 0.11 3.16 21.36
C GLU A 184 -1.29 3.79 21.24
N ASN A 185 -2.34 2.97 21.30
CA ASN A 185 -3.73 3.39 21.11
C ASN A 185 -3.94 4.18 19.80
N LYS A 186 -3.34 3.68 18.70
CA LYS A 186 -3.44 4.26 17.35
C LYS A 186 -4.08 3.27 16.38
N SER A 187 -4.76 3.80 15.36
CA SER A 187 -5.09 3.05 14.15
C SER A 187 -3.81 2.62 13.41
N LEU A 188 -3.91 1.63 12.52
CA LEU A 188 -2.75 1.13 11.77
C LEU A 188 -2.10 2.20 10.90
N ALA A 189 -2.92 2.97 10.19
CA ALA A 189 -2.48 4.04 9.32
C ALA A 189 -1.78 5.17 10.08
N MET A 190 -2.39 5.65 11.18
CA MET A 190 -1.76 6.66 12.03
C MET A 190 -0.50 6.16 12.74
N TRP A 191 -0.51 4.92 13.25
CA TRP A 191 0.67 4.32 13.87
C TRP A 191 1.85 4.27 12.89
N GLU A 192 1.60 3.81 11.66
CA GLU A 192 2.64 3.76 10.63
C GLU A 192 3.15 5.15 10.25
N LEU A 193 2.25 6.12 10.10
CA LEU A 193 2.65 7.48 9.76
C LEU A 193 3.49 8.14 10.86
N MET A 194 3.18 7.89 12.13
CA MET A 194 3.92 8.46 13.26
C MET A 194 5.28 7.79 13.47
N ALA A 195 5.39 6.51 13.13
CA ALA A 195 6.63 5.74 13.25
C ALA A 195 7.68 6.10 12.18
N PHE A 196 7.32 6.85 11.14
CA PHE A 196 8.14 7.22 9.98
C PHE A 196 8.15 8.74 9.73
#